data_AF-A0A1Q9G6Q6-F1
#
_entry.id   AF-A0A1Q9G6Q6-F1
#
_cell.length_a   1.000
_cell.length_b   1.000
_cell.length_c   1.000
_cell.angle_alpha   90.00
_cell.angle_beta   90.00
_cell.angle_gamma   90.00
#
_symmetry.space_group_name_H-M   'P 1'
#
loop_
_entity.id
_entity.type
_entity.pdbx_description
1 polymer ?
#
loop_
_entity_poly.entity_id
_entity_poly.type
_entity_poly.pdbx_seq_one_letter_code
_entity_poly.pdbx_strand_id
1 'polypeptide(L)' 'MGVCLIVDDVGKATISNASESECVGYVIPSAQEYKSFINPALEINLEIFNLVVGSLLVAFIVGHYTGRVARYLGKY' A
#
# COMPACT_ATOMS: atom_id res chain seq x y z
N MET A 1 -8.94 1.99 -19.53
CA MET A 1 -8.74 1.15 -20.71
C MET A 1 -7.27 0.82 -20.74
N GLY A 2 -6.94 -0.43 -20.45
CA GLY A 2 -5.58 -0.94 -20.43
C GLY A 2 -4.96 -0.89 -21.81
N VAL A 3 -3.63 -1.02 -21.85
CA VAL A 3 -2.85 -0.96 -23.09
C VAL A 3 -2.31 -2.35 -23.37
N CYS A 4 -2.46 -2.81 -24.62
CA CYS A 4 -1.89 -4.08 -25.06
C CYS A 4 -0.39 -3.91 -25.34
N LEU A 5 0.43 -4.71 -24.67
CA LEU A 5 1.88 -4.76 -24.85
C LEU A 5 2.26 -6.06 -25.55
N ILE A 6 2.95 -5.95 -26.68
CA ILE A 6 3.51 -7.10 -27.41
C ILE A 6 5.03 -7.08 -27.19
N VAL A 7 5.58 -8.21 -26.78
CA VAL A 7 7.02 -8.40 -26.64
C VAL A 7 7.48 -9.30 -27.77
N ASP A 8 8.28 -8.76 -28.69
CA ASP A 8 8.84 -9.53 -29.80
C ASP A 8 9.92 -10.51 -29.30
N ASP A 9 10.26 -11.51 -30.12
CA ASP A 9 11.29 -12.54 -29.82
C ASP A 9 12.69 -11.98 -29.52
N VAL A 10 12.92 -10.71 -29.86
CA VAL A 10 14.15 -9.95 -29.61
C VAL A 10 14.12 -9.17 -28.29
N GLY A 11 13.06 -9.32 -27.49
CA GLY A 11 12.86 -8.65 -26.20
C GLY A 11 12.43 -7.18 -26.28
N LYS A 12 12.00 -6.72 -27.46
CA LYS A 12 11.51 -5.34 -27.65
C LYS A 12 10.02 -5.29 -27.31
N ALA A 13 9.65 -4.41 -26.39
CA ALA A 13 8.26 -4.15 -26.05
C ALA A 13 7.67 -3.05 -26.95
N THR A 14 6.52 -3.32 -27.55
CA THR A 14 5.77 -2.35 -28.36
C THR A 14 4.33 -2.23 -27.85
N ILE A 15 3.79 -1.02 -27.92
CA ILE A 15 2.39 -0.74 -27.58
C ILE A 15 1.54 -1.01 -28.82
N SER A 16 0.57 -1.90 -28.69
CA SER A 16 -0.39 -2.23 -29.73
C SER A 16 -1.71 -1.49 -29.50
N ASN A 17 -2.35 -1.07 -30.60
CA ASN A 17 -3.68 -0.45 -30.58
C ASN A 17 -4.82 -1.50 -30.61
N ALA A 18 -4.50 -2.79 -30.48
CA ALA A 18 -5.49 -3.86 -30.40
C ALA A 18 -6.39 -3.68 -29.17
N SER A 19 -7.66 -4.06 -29.31
CA SER A 19 -8.60 -4.10 -28.18
C SER A 19 -8.13 -5.08 -27.11
N GLU A 20 -8.51 -4.88 -25.84
CA GLU A 20 -8.15 -5.81 -24.75
C GLU A 20 -8.56 -7.26 -25.05
N SER A 21 -9.68 -7.46 -25.74
CA SER A 21 -10.19 -8.79 -26.15
C SER A 21 -9.37 -9.47 -27.25
N GLU A 22 -8.54 -8.72 -27.96
CA GLU A 22 -7.73 -9.21 -29.09
C GLU A 22 -6.23 -9.14 -28.80
N CYS A 23 -5.85 -8.81 -27.57
CA CYS A 23 -4.46 -8.72 -27.17
C CYS A 23 -3.85 -10.13 -27.01
N VAL A 24 -2.94 -10.49 -27.92
CA VAL A 24 -2.21 -11.77 -27.90
C VAL A 24 -0.99 -11.72 -26.94
N GLY A 25 -0.69 -10.55 -26.38
CA GLY A 25 0.43 -10.31 -25.46
C GLY A 25 -0.02 -10.05 -24.02
N TYR A 26 0.64 -9.10 -23.37
CA TYR A 26 0.32 -8.69 -22.00
C TYR A 26 -0.57 -7.46 -22.00
N VAL A 27 -1.68 -7.49 -21.27
CA VAL A 27 -2.49 -6.29 -21.04
C VAL A 27 -1.96 -5.59 -19.80
N ILE A 28 -1.53 -4.34 -19.96
CA ILE A 28 -1.15 -3.48 -18.83
C ILE A 28 -2.41 -2.71 -18.41
N PRO A 29 -3.04 -3.05 -17.27
CA PRO A 29 -4.22 -2.36 -16.82
C PRO A 29 -3.88 -0.90 -16.47
N SER A 30 -4.81 0.02 -16.73
CA SER A 30 -4.68 1.38 -16.23
C SER A 30 -4.71 1.42 -14.70
N ALA A 31 -4.23 2.51 -14.09
CA ALA A 31 -4.24 2.65 -12.63
C ALA A 31 -5.63 2.49 -11.99
N GLN A 32 -6.71 2.78 -12.74
CA GLN A 32 -8.09 2.57 -12.29
C GLN A 32 -8.52 1.09 -12.38
N GLU A 33 -8.18 0.39 -13.46
CA GLU A 33 -8.45 -1.06 -13.57
C GLU A 33 -7.60 -1.87 -12.58
N TYR A 34 -6.36 -1.44 -12.34
CA TYR A 34 -5.50 -2.08 -11.34
C TYR A 34 -6.14 -2.08 -9.95
N LYS A 35 -6.89 -1.02 -9.58
CA LYS A 35 -7.63 -0.99 -8.31
C LYS A 35 -8.71 -2.08 -8.21
N SER A 36 -9.34 -2.45 -9.33
CA SER A 36 -10.30 -3.56 -9.34
C SER A 36 -9.65 -4.94 -9.26
N PHE A 37 -8.36 -5.06 -9.60
CA PHE A 37 -7.60 -6.30 -9.51
C PHE A 37 -6.86 -6.47 -8.17
N ILE A 38 -6.58 -5.37 -7.45
CA ILE A 38 -6.00 -5.43 -6.12
C ILE A 38 -7.04 -5.97 -5.13
N ASN A 39 -6.61 -6.92 -4.31
CA ASN A 39 -7.40 -7.42 -3.21
C ASN A 39 -7.69 -6.27 -2.23
N PRO A 40 -8.97 -5.94 -1.95
CA PRO A 40 -9.32 -4.81 -1.06
C PRO A 40 -8.72 -4.95 0.35
N ALA A 41 -8.29 -6.16 0.75
CA ALA A 41 -7.55 -6.40 1.97
C ALA A 41 -6.14 -5.76 2.02
N LEU A 42 -5.56 -5.38 0.86
CA LEU A 42 -4.28 -4.67 0.79
C LEU A 42 -4.42 -3.15 0.84
N GLU A 43 -5.65 -2.61 0.74
CA GLU A 43 -5.85 -1.18 0.91
C GLU A 43 -5.65 -0.81 2.38
N ILE A 44 -4.65 0.02 2.64
CA ILE A 44 -4.39 0.55 3.99
C ILE A 44 -5.57 1.44 4.36
N ASN A 45 -6.40 0.96 5.28
CA ASN A 45 -7.44 1.79 5.88
C ASN A 45 -6.78 2.86 6.76
N LEU A 46 -6.77 4.10 6.27
CA LEU A 46 -6.15 5.24 6.94
C LEU A 46 -6.73 5.49 8.35
N GLU A 47 -8.01 5.23 8.55
CA GLU A 47 -8.68 5.43 9.84
C GLU A 47 -8.13 4.44 10.88
N ILE A 48 -8.06 3.16 10.53
CA ILE A 48 -7.50 2.11 11.39
C ILE A 48 -6.01 2.39 11.65
N PHE A 49 -5.26 2.76 10.62
CA PHE A 49 -3.85 3.12 10.75
C PHE A 49 -3.66 4.27 11.75
N ASN A 50 -4.41 5.36 11.59
CA ASN A 50 -4.32 6.53 12.46
C ASN A 50 -4.73 6.20 13.91
N LEU A 51 -5.75 5.36 14.09
CA LEU A 51 -6.20 4.95 15.41
C LEU A 51 -5.12 4.11 16.12
N VAL A 52 -4.52 3.15 15.43
CA VAL A 52 -3.45 2.29 15.99
C VAL A 52 -2.20 3.12 16.29
N VAL A 53 -1.72 3.91 15.34
CA VAL A 53 -0.52 4.75 15.51
C VAL A 53 -0.73 5.79 16.62
N GLY A 54 -1.91 6.43 16.67
CA GLY A 54 -2.26 7.37 17.73
C GLY A 54 -2.25 6.72 19.11
N SER A 55 -2.85 5.54 19.24
CA SER A 55 -2.87 4.81 20.52
C SER A 55 -1.47 4.41 21.00
N LEU A 56 -0.59 3.98 20.09
CA LEU A 56 0.80 3.65 20.39
C LEU A 56 1.58 4.87 20.88
N LEU A 57 1.36 6.02 20.24
CA LEU A 57 2.05 7.26 20.60
C LEU A 57 1.62 7.73 22.00
N VAL A 58 0.33 7.67 22.31
CA VAL A 58 -0.19 7.98 23.66
C VAL A 58 0.40 7.00 24.69
N ALA A 59 0.38 5.70 24.41
CA ALA A 59 0.94 4.69 25.31
C ALA A 59 2.44 4.91 25.57
N PHE A 60 3.20 5.27 24.54
CA PHE A 60 4.62 5.59 24.67
C PHE A 60 4.85 6.81 25.59
N ILE A 61 4.12 7.90 25.37
CA ILE A 61 4.24 9.11 26.19
C ILE A 61 3.87 8.78 27.65
N VAL A 62 2.71 8.18 27.88
CA VAL A 62 2.24 7.85 29.23
C VAL A 62 3.25 6.92 29.91
N GLY A 63 3.68 5.84 29.26
CA GLY A 63 4.66 4.91 29.79
C GLY A 63 6.00 5.59 30.14
N HIS A 64 6.49 6.51 29.30
CA HIS A 64 7.69 7.26 29.56
C HIS A 64 7.56 8.16 30.81
N TYR A 65 6.48 8.94 30.90
CA TYR A 65 6.24 9.83 32.05
C TYR A 65 6.00 9.04 33.34
N THR A 66 5.19 7.98 33.30
CA THR A 66 4.96 7.09 34.44
C THR A 66 6.27 6.48 34.93
N GLY A 67 7.16 6.05 34.02
CA GLY A 67 8.49 5.57 34.37
C GLY A 67 9.36 6.63 35.06
N ARG A 68 9.30 7.89 34.61
CA ARG A 68 10.01 9.00 35.27
C ARG A 68 9.45 9.30 36.67
N VAL A 69 8.13 9.28 36.82
CA VAL A 69 7.46 9.47 38.12
C VAL A 69 7.84 8.34 39.09
N ALA A 70 7.77 7.09 38.64
CA ALA A 70 8.18 5.93 39.45
C ALA A 70 9.64 6.03 39.89
N ARG A 71 10.55 6.45 38.99
CA ARG A 71 11.96 6.69 39.33
C ARG A 71 12.16 7.83 40.33
N TYR A 72 11.34 8.87 40.27
CA TYR A 72 11.41 9.98 41.23
C TYR A 72 10.93 9.54 42.61
N LEU A 73 9.80 8.82 42.67
CA LEU A 73 9.24 8.31 43.92
C LEU A 73 10.11 7.23 44.58
N GLY A 74 10.78 6.37 43.81
CA GLY A 74 11.71 5.37 44.35
C GLY A 74 13.10 5.90 44.72
N LYS A 75 13.36 7.19 44.48
CA LYS A 75 14.59 7.89 44.91
C LYS A 75 14.41 8.70 46.19
N TYR A 76 13.18 8.91 46.63
CA TYR A 76 12.83 9.38 47.98
C TYR A 76 12.48 8.18 48.86
#